data_AF-F3ZBS3-F1
#
_entry.id   AF-F3ZBS3-F1
#
_cell.length_a   1.000
_cell.length_b   1.000
_cell.length_c   1.000
_cell.angle_alpha   90.00
_cell.angle_beta   90.00
_cell.angle_gamma   90.00
#
_symmetry.space_group_name_H-M   'P 1'
#
loop_
_entity.id
_entity.type
_entity.pdbx_description
1 polymer ?
#
loop_
_entity_poly.entity_id
_entity_poly.type
_entity_poly.pdbx_seq_one_letter_code
_entity_poly.pdbx_strand_id
1 'polypeptide(L)'
;MPAATLPLRYWCRCERTPAPSAPRGILALTPGEALEWVREGVRDVVAELAAEEFDRAWSWLGDHWRRTEADRRSLRAGLPYALRLGGPAALWTWTVHPVQPLPLLDRRLATTTRRIAQPAER
;
A
#
# COMPACT_ATOMS: atom_id res chain seq x y z
N MET A 1 19.73 -24.66 -9.56
CA MET A 1 19.23 -24.04 -8.30
C MET A 1 17.90 -23.35 -8.63
N PRO A 2 16.78 -23.65 -7.96
CA PRO A 2 15.57 -22.86 -8.16
C PRO A 2 15.83 -21.43 -7.67
N ALA A 3 15.37 -20.44 -8.44
CA ALA A 3 15.40 -19.05 -8.02
C ALA A 3 14.52 -18.89 -6.77
N ALA A 4 15.05 -18.29 -5.71
CA ALA A 4 14.25 -17.97 -4.54
C ALA A 4 13.16 -16.96 -4.94
N THR A 5 11.89 -17.35 -4.81
CA THR A 5 10.77 -16.44 -5.06
C THR A 5 10.77 -15.38 -3.96
N LEU A 6 10.98 -14.11 -4.34
CA LEU A 6 10.92 -13.01 -3.39
C LEU A 6 9.49 -12.87 -2.84
N PRO A 7 9.33 -12.64 -1.52
CA PRO A 7 8.01 -12.45 -0.94
C PRO A 7 7.38 -11.17 -1.50
N LEU A 8 6.10 -11.25 -1.87
CA LEU A 8 5.34 -10.08 -2.29
C LEU A 8 5.13 -9.12 -1.11
N ARG A 9 5.17 -7.83 -1.42
CA ARG A 9 4.67 -6.73 -0.60
C ARG A 9 3.54 -6.06 -1.35
N TYR A 10 2.79 -5.20 -0.68
CA TYR A 10 1.60 -4.57 -1.25
C TYR A 10 1.70 -3.06 -1.10
N TRP A 11 1.99 -2.37 -2.19
CA TRP A 11 1.98 -0.91 -2.22
C TRP A 11 0.54 -0.43 -2.33
N CYS A 12 0.05 0.18 -1.25
CA CYS A 12 -1.32 0.68 -1.15
C CYS A 12 -1.32 2.20 -1.34
N ARG A 13 -2.24 2.71 -2.15
CA ARG A 13 -2.39 4.15 -2.42
C ARG A 13 -3.86 4.55 -2.44
N CYS A 14 -4.15 5.74 -1.94
CA CYS A 14 -5.47 6.36 -1.99
C CYS A 14 -5.34 7.75 -2.60
N GLU A 15 -6.17 8.01 -3.60
CA GLU A 15 -6.22 9.28 -4.33
C GLU A 15 -7.65 9.83 -4.32
N ARG A 16 -7.78 11.16 -4.22
CA ARG A 16 -9.04 11.89 -4.34
C ARG A 16 -9.02 12.76 -5.58
N THR A 17 -10.08 12.71 -6.39
CA THR A 17 -10.25 13.55 -7.58
C THR A 17 -11.54 14.37 -7.46
N PRO A 18 -11.56 15.70 -7.67
CA PRO A 18 -10.41 16.56 -7.91
C PRO A 18 -9.50 16.63 -6.66
N ALA A 19 -8.20 16.80 -6.87
CA ALA A 19 -7.20 16.70 -5.79
C ALA A 19 -7.03 18.04 -5.06
N PRO A 20 -7.21 18.03 -3.73
CA PRO A 20 -6.36 18.87 -2.88
C PRO A 20 -5.61 18.08 -1.79
N SER A 21 -5.92 16.79 -1.58
CA SER A 21 -5.32 16.00 -0.50
C SER A 21 -4.06 15.27 -0.93
N ALA A 22 -3.00 15.33 -0.11
CA ALA A 22 -1.79 14.55 -0.31
C ALA A 22 -2.15 13.05 -0.46
N PRO A 23 -1.57 12.34 -1.43
CA PRO A 23 -1.82 10.92 -1.60
C PRO A 23 -1.45 10.17 -0.31
N ARG A 24 -2.37 9.38 0.21
CA ARG A 24 -2.11 8.50 1.35
C ARG A 24 -1.65 7.15 0.82
N GLY A 25 -0.65 6.56 1.47
CA GLY A 25 -0.20 5.24 1.09
C GLY A 25 0.61 4.57 2.19
N ILE A 26 0.62 3.25 2.13
CA ILE A 26 1.41 2.38 3.01
C ILE A 26 2.05 1.27 2.20
N LEU A 27 3.06 0.62 2.78
CA LEU A 27 3.56 -0.66 2.31
C LEU A 27 3.08 -1.75 3.27
N ALA A 28 2.11 -2.55 2.82
CA ALA A 28 1.61 -3.68 3.59
C ALA A 28 2.44 -4.94 3.33
N LEU A 29 2.63 -5.74 4.38
CA LEU A 29 3.43 -6.95 4.35
C LEU A 29 2.61 -8.18 3.96
N THR A 30 1.28 -8.10 4.09
CA THR A 30 0.35 -9.18 3.76
C THR A 30 -0.85 -8.67 2.96
N PRO A 31 -1.53 -9.54 2.18
CA PRO A 31 -2.78 -9.17 1.52
C PRO A 31 -3.87 -8.75 2.51
N GLY A 32 -3.89 -9.36 3.70
CA GLY A 32 -4.89 -9.05 4.73
C GLY A 32 -4.72 -7.63 5.26
N GLU A 33 -3.48 -7.24 5.57
CA GLU A 33 -3.15 -5.88 5.99
C GLU A 33 -3.47 -4.84 4.89
N ALA A 34 -3.16 -5.16 3.64
CA ALA A 34 -3.48 -4.29 2.51
C ALA A 34 -4.99 -4.03 2.37
N LEU A 35 -5.81 -5.09 2.48
CA LEU A 35 -7.26 -4.97 2.39
C LEU A 35 -7.89 -4.33 3.64
N GLU A 36 -7.32 -4.55 4.83
CA GLU A 36 -7.75 -3.84 6.04
C GLU A 36 -7.45 -2.35 5.93
N TRP A 37 -6.31 -1.97 5.36
CA TRP A 37 -6.01 -0.56 5.10
C TRP A 37 -7.01 0.10 4.14
N VAL A 38 -7.44 -0.62 3.08
CA VAL A 38 -8.54 -0.12 2.22
C VAL A 38 -9.81 0.06 3.03
N ARG A 39 -10.16 -0.93 3.86
CA ARG A 39 -11.39 -0.91 4.67
C ARG A 39 -11.42 0.25 5.66
N GLU A 40 -10.32 0.50 6.36
CA GLU A 40 -10.17 1.67 7.24
C GLU A 40 -10.27 2.97 6.43
N GLY A 41 -9.61 3.06 5.28
CA GLY A 41 -9.73 4.22 4.40
C GLY A 41 -11.17 4.48 3.93
N VAL A 42 -11.95 3.44 3.66
CA VAL A 42 -13.38 3.59 3.33
C VAL A 42 -14.17 4.11 4.53
N ARG A 43 -13.91 3.60 5.74
CA ARG A 43 -14.57 4.09 6.97
C ARG A 43 -14.31 5.56 7.23
N ASP A 44 -13.08 6.02 6.98
CA ASP A 44 -12.70 7.42 7.17
C ASP A 44 -13.52 8.38 6.29
N VAL A 45 -13.94 7.93 5.10
CA VAL A 45 -14.57 8.82 4.10
C VAL A 45 -16.06 8.54 3.88
N VAL A 46 -16.60 7.43 4.42
CA VAL A 46 -17.98 7.00 4.13
C VAL A 46 -19.01 8.08 4.48
N ALA A 47 -18.79 8.81 5.59
CA ALA A 47 -19.67 9.87 6.04
C ALA A 47 -19.65 11.12 5.14
N GLU A 48 -18.64 11.27 4.26
CA GLU A 48 -18.54 12.37 3.29
C GLU A 48 -19.19 12.03 1.94
N LEU A 49 -19.66 10.79 1.75
CA LEU A 49 -20.24 10.34 0.48
C LEU A 49 -21.69 10.83 0.32
N ALA A 50 -22.09 11.03 -0.94
CA ALA A 50 -23.49 11.21 -1.28
C ALA A 50 -24.31 9.95 -0.91
N ALA A 51 -25.60 10.11 -0.63
CA ALA A 51 -26.46 9.05 -0.09
C ALA A 51 -26.38 7.71 -0.87
N GLU A 52 -26.42 7.79 -2.20
CA GLU A 52 -26.34 6.61 -3.09
C GLU A 52 -25.01 5.84 -2.93
N GLU A 53 -23.90 6.57 -2.80
CA GLU A 53 -22.58 5.97 -2.62
C GLU A 53 -22.28 5.60 -1.16
N PHE A 54 -22.95 6.27 -0.21
CA PHE A 54 -22.96 5.86 1.19
C PHE A 54 -23.53 4.45 1.32
N ASP A 55 -24.71 4.18 0.75
CA ASP A 55 -25.35 2.86 0.83
C ASP A 55 -24.49 1.77 0.20
N ARG A 56 -23.87 2.06 -0.95
CA ARG A 56 -22.95 1.15 -1.62
C ARG A 56 -21.71 0.87 -0.78
N ALA A 57 -21.09 1.92 -0.22
CA ALA A 57 -19.91 1.79 0.64
C ALA A 57 -20.24 1.03 1.93
N TRP A 58 -21.40 1.28 2.52
CA TRP A 58 -21.88 0.59 3.72
C TRP A 58 -22.16 -0.88 3.46
N SER A 59 -22.83 -1.19 2.34
CA SER A 59 -23.02 -2.58 1.88
C SER A 59 -21.67 -3.27 1.65
N TRP A 60 -20.72 -2.60 1.01
CA TRP A 60 -19.37 -3.13 0.80
C TRP A 60 -18.65 -3.42 2.13
N LEU A 61 -18.75 -2.53 3.12
CA LEU A 61 -18.18 -2.73 4.46
C LEU A 61 -18.81 -3.93 5.20
N GLY A 62 -20.11 -4.17 5.01
CA GLY A 62 -20.84 -5.30 5.57
C GLY A 62 -20.49 -6.65 4.93
N ASP A 63 -20.35 -6.67 3.60
CA ASP A 63 -20.01 -7.86 2.81
C ASP A 63 -18.52 -8.19 2.78
N HIS A 64 -17.67 -7.31 3.35
CA HIS A 64 -16.22 -7.36 3.13
C HIS A 64 -15.61 -8.73 3.46
N TRP A 65 -16.11 -9.41 4.51
CA TRP A 65 -15.58 -10.69 4.98
C TRP A 65 -15.81 -11.84 3.99
N ARG A 66 -16.89 -11.78 3.20
CA ARG A 66 -17.17 -12.76 2.14
C ARG A 66 -16.28 -12.56 0.92
N ARG A 67 -15.93 -11.29 0.62
CA ARG A 67 -15.10 -10.92 -0.53
C ARG A 67 -13.60 -11.03 -0.25
N THR A 68 -13.20 -10.94 1.03
CA THR A 68 -11.78 -10.84 1.40
C THR A 68 -10.95 -12.03 0.91
N GLU A 69 -11.47 -13.26 0.92
CA GLU A 69 -10.63 -14.40 0.54
C GLU A 69 -10.37 -14.50 -0.97
N ALA A 70 -11.34 -14.11 -1.81
CA ALA A 70 -11.14 -14.02 -3.25
C ALA A 70 -10.15 -12.90 -3.60
N ASP A 71 -10.26 -11.75 -2.94
CA ASP A 71 -9.36 -10.62 -3.13
C ASP A 71 -7.95 -10.95 -2.62
N ARG A 72 -7.82 -11.60 -1.45
CA ARG A 72 -6.54 -12.10 -0.92
C ARG A 72 -5.89 -13.09 -1.89
N ARG A 73 -6.67 -14.01 -2.47
CA ARG A 73 -6.16 -14.97 -3.44
C ARG A 73 -5.63 -14.27 -4.69
N SER A 74 -6.36 -13.28 -5.20
CA SER A 74 -5.95 -12.48 -6.36
C SER A 74 -4.66 -11.70 -6.09
N LEU A 75 -4.56 -11.07 -4.91
CA LEU A 75 -3.35 -10.37 -4.47
C LEU A 75 -2.15 -11.30 -4.30
N ARG A 76 -2.34 -12.51 -3.77
CA ARG A 76 -1.28 -13.54 -3.69
C ARG A 76 -0.84 -14.02 -5.07
N ALA A 77 -1.74 -14.01 -6.05
CA ALA A 77 -1.44 -14.32 -7.45
C ALA A 77 -0.78 -13.15 -8.21
N GLY A 78 -0.53 -12.01 -7.56
CA GLY A 78 0.10 -10.85 -8.18
C GLY A 78 -0.85 -9.93 -8.94
N LEU A 79 -2.17 -10.13 -8.84
CA LEU A 79 -3.15 -9.25 -9.46
C LEU A 79 -3.40 -8.02 -8.58
N PRO A 80 -3.45 -6.80 -9.17
CA PRO A 80 -3.78 -5.60 -8.41
C PRO A 80 -5.24 -5.58 -8.00
N TYR A 81 -5.52 -4.88 -6.91
CA TYR A 81 -6.86 -4.59 -6.43
C TYR A 81 -7.15 -3.09 -6.53
N ALA A 82 -8.37 -2.72 -6.91
CA ALA A 82 -8.80 -1.33 -6.93
C ALA A 82 -10.25 -1.19 -6.45
N LEU A 83 -10.48 -0.22 -5.57
CA LEU A 83 -11.81 0.20 -5.12
C LEU A 83 -12.01 1.67 -5.44
N ARG A 84 -13.18 2.00 -5.99
CA ARG A 84 -13.58 3.36 -6.33
C ARG A 84 -14.90 3.67 -5.67
N LEU A 85 -14.96 4.75 -4.89
CA LEU A 85 -16.16 5.23 -4.21
C LEU A 85 -16.29 6.74 -4.39
N GLY A 86 -17.52 7.22 -4.47
CA GLY A 86 -17.83 8.63 -4.69
C GLY A 86 -18.45 8.87 -6.05
N GLY A 87 -18.59 10.15 -6.41
CA GLY A 87 -19.39 10.59 -7.53
C GLY A 87 -18.76 11.77 -8.28
N PRO A 88 -19.56 12.50 -9.07
CA PRO A 88 -19.05 13.58 -9.93
C PRO A 88 -18.30 14.69 -9.19
N ALA A 89 -18.65 14.94 -7.92
CA ALA A 89 -18.04 15.99 -7.10
C ALA A 89 -16.70 15.57 -6.47
N ALA A 90 -16.56 14.30 -6.09
CA ALA A 90 -15.35 13.75 -5.50
C ALA A 90 -15.32 12.23 -5.68
N LEU A 91 -14.20 11.72 -6.17
CA LEU A 91 -13.94 10.30 -6.37
C LEU A 91 -12.71 9.89 -5.58
N TRP A 92 -12.89 8.91 -4.70
CA TRP A 92 -11.83 8.23 -3.98
C TRP A 92 -11.46 6.94 -4.69
N THR A 93 -10.16 6.72 -4.87
CA THR A 93 -9.62 5.51 -5.51
C THR A 93 -8.55 4.92 -4.63
N TRP A 94 -8.81 3.73 -4.07
CA TRP A 94 -7.80 2.92 -3.41
C TRP A 94 -7.25 1.91 -4.38
N THR A 95 -5.93 1.86 -4.53
CA THR A 95 -5.23 0.84 -5.32
C THR A 95 -4.26 0.07 -4.43
N VAL A 96 -4.17 -1.23 -4.65
CA VAL A 96 -3.22 -2.14 -4.02
C VAL A 96 -2.45 -2.84 -5.13
N HIS A 97 -1.16 -2.57 -5.20
CA HIS A 97 -0.25 -3.16 -6.17
C HIS A 97 0.65 -4.19 -5.48
N PRO A 98 0.58 -5.47 -5.86
CA PRO A 98 1.59 -6.44 -5.48
C PRO A 98 2.93 -6.02 -6.08
N VAL A 99 3.95 -5.88 -5.23
CA VAL A 99 5.30 -5.48 -5.63
C VAL A 99 6.30 -6.48 -5.07
N GLN A 100 7.33 -6.78 -5.84
CA GLN A 100 8.47 -7.55 -5.35
C GLN A 100 9.53 -6.57 -4.86
N PRO A 101 9.87 -6.55 -3.56
CA PRO A 101 10.94 -5.72 -3.06
C PRO A 101 12.25 -6.25 -3.63
N LEU A 102 12.89 -5.45 -4.47
CA LEU A 102 14.22 -5.79 -4.97
C LEU A 102 15.20 -5.67 -3.80
N PRO A 103 16.01 -6.71 -3.52
CA PRO A 103 17.10 -6.59 -2.57
C PRO A 103 18.10 -5.58 -3.15
N LEU A 104 18.04 -4.34 -2.67
CA LEU A 104 19.12 -3.40 -2.90
C LEU A 104 20.30 -3.97 -2.13
N LEU A 105 21.31 -4.48 -2.84
CA LEU A 105 22.58 -4.86 -2.25
C LEU A 105 23.09 -3.65 -1.47
N ASP A 106 23.15 -3.76 -0.15
CA ASP A 106 23.75 -2.77 0.74
C ASP A 106 25.23 -2.60 0.36
N ARG A 107 25.50 -1.63 -0.52
CA ARG A 107 26.85 -1.30 -0.95
C ARG A 107 27.38 -0.13 -0.14
N ARG A 108 27.38 -0.23 1.20
CA ARG A 108 27.86 0.79 2.14
C ARG A 108 28.21 0.10 3.48
N LEU A 109 29.40 0.12 4.08
CA LEU A 109 30.64 0.88 3.89
C LEU A 109 31.83 0.00 4.34
N ALA A 110 32.71 -0.42 3.42
CA ALA A 110 34.08 -0.75 3.83
C ALA A 110 34.81 0.57 4.06
N THR A 111 34.59 1.19 5.21
CA THR A 111 35.40 2.32 5.66
C THR A 111 36.78 1.77 5.99
N THR A 112 37.65 1.66 4.98
CA THR A 112 39.08 1.56 5.23
C THR A 112 39.47 2.89 5.87
N THR A 113 39.43 2.93 7.20
CA THR A 113 40.12 3.94 7.99
C THR A 113 41.61 3.79 7.72
N ARG A 114 42.10 4.44 6.65
CA ARG A 114 43.52 4.70 6.48
C ARG A 114 43.89 5.68 7.57
N ARG A 115 44.42 5.15 8.66
CA ARG A 115 45.00 5.86 9.80
C ARG A 115 46.02 6.87 9.24
N ILE A 116 45.62 8.13 9.13
CA ILE A 116 46.59 9.22 8.92
C ILE A 116 47.29 9.37 10.26
N ALA A 117 48.52 8.88 10.32
CA ALA A 117 49.41 9.12 11.44
C ALA A 117 49.56 10.65 11.61
N GLN A 118 49.18 11.14 12.78
CA GLN A 118 49.37 12.52 13.18
C GLN A 118 50.81 12.67 13.69
N PRO A 119 51.62 13.63 13.19
CA PRO A 119 52.94 13.86 13.75
C PRO A 119 52.81 14.50 15.13
N ALA A 120 53.61 14.01 16.06
CA ALA A 120 53.78 14.62 17.37
C ALA A 120 54.60 15.91 17.21
N GLU A 121 54.05 17.04 17.65
CA GLU A 121 54.83 18.26 17.86
C GLU A 121 54.96 18.52 19.36
N ARG A 122 56.19 18.87 19.74
CA ARG A 122 56.70 19.10 21.09
C ARG A 122 56.44 20.52 21.56
#